data_AF-A0A2S9K769-F1
#
_entry.id   AF-A0A2S9K769-F1
#
_cell.length_a   1.000
_cell.length_b   1.000
_cell.length_c   1.000
_cell.angle_alpha   90.00
_cell.angle_beta   90.00
_cell.angle_gamma   90.00
#
_symmetry.space_group_name_H-M   'P 1'
#
loop_
_entity.id
_entity.type
_entity.pdbx_description
1 polymer ?
#
loop_
_entity_poly.entity_id
_entity_poly.type
_entity_poly.pdbx_seq_one_letter_code
_entity_poly.pdbx_strand_id
1 'polypeptide(L)' 'MKPKLLTLGALCAAFALSACGEKPQQLGGGIKSDQPAHQGVGQSPYAQPGWQAGDANGWTQQLRARAQYGQNEYSRTSQP' A
#
# COMPACT_ATOMS: atom_id res chain seq x y z
N MET A 1 10.04 31.13 44.45
CA MET A 1 10.19 31.06 42.98
C MET A 1 10.76 29.72 42.51
N LYS A 2 11.79 29.18 43.16
CA LYS A 2 12.40 27.86 42.89
C LYS A 2 11.43 26.66 42.81
N PRO A 3 10.44 26.48 43.71
CA PRO A 3 9.54 25.32 43.64
C PRO A 3 8.59 25.40 42.44
N LYS A 4 8.09 26.60 42.09
CA LYS A 4 7.22 26.81 40.92
C LYS A 4 7.94 26.54 39.60
N LEU A 5 9.25 26.84 39.52
CA LEU A 5 10.08 26.53 38.36
C LEU A 5 10.27 25.02 38.17
N LEU A 6 10.49 24.29 39.26
CA LEU A 6 10.64 22.82 39.23
C LEU A 6 9.34 22.12 38.79
N THR A 7 8.19 22.58 39.29
CA THR A 7 6.90 22.00 38.90
C THR A 7 6.60 22.23 37.42
N LEU A 8 6.90 23.42 36.89
CA LEU A 8 6.70 23.74 35.48
C LEU A 8 7.62 22.90 34.56
N GLY A 9 8.88 22.72 34.95
CA GLY A 9 9.83 21.88 34.22
C GLY A 9 9.39 20.41 34.15
N ALA A 10 8.88 19.86 35.25
CA ALA A 10 8.38 18.49 35.30
C ALA A 10 7.15 18.29 34.40
N LEU A 11 6.23 19.26 34.37
CA LEU A 11 5.07 19.24 33.47
C LEU A 11 5.48 19.25 32.00
N CYS A 12 6.39 20.13 31.60
CA CYS A 12 6.88 20.18 30.22
C CYS A 12 7.57 18.87 29.80
N ALA A 13 8.35 18.25 30.69
CA ALA A 13 8.98 16.97 30.41
C ALA A 13 7.97 15.84 30.18
N ALA A 14 6.88 15.81 30.96
CA ALA A 14 5.81 14.82 30.79
C ALA A 14 5.09 14.97 29.44
N PHE A 15 4.85 16.21 28.98
CA PHE A 15 4.27 16.46 27.66
C PHE A 15 5.22 16.14 26.49
N ALA A 16 6.53 16.31 26.66
CA ALA A 16 7.49 15.95 25.62
C ALA A 16 7.58 14.43 25.37
N LEU A 17 7.34 13.62 26.40
CA LEU A 17 7.36 12.15 26.30
C LEU A 17 6.14 11.58 25.56
N SER A 18 5.00 12.29 25.52
CA SER A 18 3.81 11.82 24.79
C SER A 18 3.96 11.92 23.27
N ALA A 19 4.95 12.67 22.76
CA ALA A 19 5.24 12.77 21.33
C ALA A 19 5.73 11.46 20.71
N CYS A 20 6.34 10.55 21.49
CA CYS A 20 6.74 9.21 21.02
C CYS A 20 5.74 8.11 21.40
N GLY A 21 4.59 8.46 21.97
CA GLY A 21 3.55 7.53 22.42
C GLY A 21 2.43 7.34 21.40
N GLU A 22 2.64 7.70 20.13
CA GLU A 22 1.61 7.51 19.11
C GLU A 22 1.24 6.03 18.99
N LYS A 23 -0.04 5.77 18.70
CA LYS A 23 -0.49 4.40 18.43
C LYS A 23 0.38 3.86 17.29
N PRO A 24 0.88 2.61 17.38
CA PRO A 24 1.61 2.01 16.27
C PRO A 24 0.81 2.18 14.98
N GLN A 25 1.40 2.78 13.95
CA GLN A 25 0.80 2.91 12.61
C GLN A 25 0.72 1.56 11.88
N GLN A 26 0.85 0.46 12.62
CA GLN A 26 0.63 -0.87 12.11
C GLN A 26 -0.87 -1.08 11.94
N LEU A 27 -1.26 -1.64 10.80
CA LEU A 27 -2.61 -2.11 10.55
C LEU A 27 -3.01 -3.05 11.71
N GLY A 28 -3.94 -2.61 12.56
CA GLY A 28 -4.19 -3.17 13.90
C GLY A 28 -4.70 -4.62 13.96
N GLY A 29 -4.69 -5.35 12.84
CA GLY A 29 -5.11 -6.75 12.71
C GLY A 29 -4.07 -7.67 12.06
N GLY A 30 -2.81 -7.23 11.92
CA GLY A 30 -1.79 -7.94 11.14
C GLY A 30 -1.87 -7.61 9.65
N ILE A 31 -0.87 -8.06 8.88
CA ILE A 31 -0.95 -8.00 7.41
C ILE A 31 -2.11 -8.90 7.02
N LYS A 32 -3.22 -8.34 6.52
CA LYS A 32 -4.19 -9.14 5.79
C LYS A 32 -3.39 -9.81 4.68
N SER A 33 -3.24 -11.13 4.73
CA SER A 33 -2.59 -11.85 3.65
C SER A 33 -3.39 -11.50 2.39
N ASP A 34 -2.75 -10.74 1.51
CA ASP A 34 -3.41 -10.22 0.33
C ASP A 34 -3.93 -11.43 -0.45
N GLN A 35 -5.19 -11.34 -0.86
CA GLN A 35 -5.73 -12.32 -1.79
C GLN A 35 -4.85 -12.28 -3.05
N PRO A 36 -4.43 -13.43 -3.59
CA PRO A 36 -3.78 -13.48 -4.89
C PRO A 36 -4.39 -12.51 -5.90
N ALA A 37 -3.56 -11.70 -6.56
CA ALA A 37 -4.02 -10.61 -7.42
C ALA A 37 -4.98 -11.07 -8.54
N HIS A 38 -4.90 -12.33 -8.97
CA HIS A 38 -5.80 -12.92 -9.95
C HIS A 38 -7.24 -13.14 -9.45
N GLN A 39 -7.51 -13.15 -8.14
CA GLN A 39 -8.89 -13.11 -7.60
C GLN A 39 -9.61 -11.81 -7.92
N GLY A 40 -8.85 -10.77 -8.27
CA GLY A 40 -9.36 -9.51 -8.75
C GLY A 40 -10.01 -8.63 -7.70
N VAL A 41 -10.73 -7.63 -8.19
CA VAL A 41 -11.19 -6.47 -7.41
C VAL A 41 -12.67 -6.57 -7.00
N GLY A 42 -13.26 -7.77 -7.11
CA GLY A 42 -14.69 -7.99 -6.86
C GLY A 42 -15.58 -7.21 -7.84
N GLN A 43 -16.72 -6.73 -7.35
CA GLN A 43 -17.68 -5.91 -8.10
C GLN A 43 -17.21 -4.44 -8.21
N SER A 44 -15.99 -4.23 -8.71
CA SER A 44 -15.43 -2.89 -8.91
C SER A 44 -15.71 -2.41 -10.33
N PRO A 45 -16.19 -1.17 -10.53
CA PRO A 45 -16.37 -0.60 -11.86
C PRO A 45 -15.03 -0.35 -12.59
N TYR A 46 -13.91 -0.44 -11.87
CA TYR A 46 -12.56 -0.27 -12.40
C TYR A 46 -11.88 -1.59 -12.77
N ALA A 47 -12.61 -2.72 -12.69
CA ALA A 47 -12.12 -3.99 -13.21
C ALA A 47 -11.88 -3.87 -14.72
N GLN A 48 -10.72 -4.36 -15.18
CA GLN A 48 -10.41 -4.33 -16.60
C GLN A 48 -11.46 -5.14 -17.40
N PRO A 49 -12.06 -4.58 -18.47
CA PRO A 49 -13.05 -5.31 -19.26
C PRO A 49 -12.51 -6.65 -19.76
N GLY A 50 -13.35 -7.69 -19.68
CA GLY A 50 -12.98 -9.05 -20.08
C GLY A 50 -12.12 -9.82 -19.07
N TRP A 51 -11.77 -9.25 -17.93
CA TRP A 51 -11.10 -9.99 -16.86
C TRP A 51 -12.08 -10.94 -16.15
N GLN A 52 -11.74 -12.22 -16.14
CA GLN A 52 -12.39 -13.22 -15.29
C GLN A 52 -11.67 -13.36 -13.94
N ALA A 53 -12.33 -12.96 -12.86
CA ALA A 53 -11.83 -13.12 -11.50
C ALA A 53 -11.57 -14.61 -11.18
N GLY A 54 -10.39 -14.89 -10.62
CA GLY A 54 -9.95 -16.24 -10.28
C GLY A 54 -9.09 -16.92 -11.35
N ASP A 55 -9.13 -16.48 -12.61
CA ASP A 55 -8.30 -17.06 -13.68
C ASP A 55 -6.84 -16.59 -13.59
N ALA A 56 -6.01 -17.40 -12.96
CA ALA A 56 -4.57 -17.13 -12.81
C ALA A 56 -3.81 -17.15 -14.14
N ASN A 57 -4.21 -17.99 -15.11
CA ASN A 57 -3.51 -18.10 -16.38
C ASN A 57 -3.83 -16.90 -17.26
N GLY A 58 -5.11 -16.56 -17.42
CA GLY A 58 -5.54 -15.37 -18.15
C GLY A 58 -4.96 -14.09 -17.55
N TRP A 59 -4.90 -13.98 -16.23
CA TRP A 59 -4.24 -12.86 -15.55
C TRP A 59 -2.74 -12.76 -15.91
N THR A 60 -2.01 -13.87 -15.84
CA THR A 60 -0.58 -13.92 -16.16
C THR A 60 -0.31 -13.58 -17.64
N GLN A 61 -1.14 -14.10 -18.55
CA GLN A 61 -1.09 -13.81 -19.98
C GLN A 61 -1.31 -12.33 -20.25
N GLN A 62 -2.32 -11.72 -19.62
CA GLN A 62 -2.63 -10.30 -19.77
C GLN A 62 -1.49 -9.41 -19.30
N LEU A 63 -0.83 -9.76 -18.18
CA LEU A 63 0.36 -9.05 -17.71
C LEU A 63 1.54 -9.18 -18.68
N ARG A 64 1.78 -10.38 -19.22
CA ARG A 64 2.84 -10.61 -20.21
C ARG A 64 2.61 -9.76 -21.47
N ALA A 65 1.39 -9.77 -22.00
CA ALA A 65 1.04 -8.96 -23.17
C ALA A 65 1.22 -7.46 -22.89
N ARG A 66 0.79 -6.97 -21.72
CA ARG A 66 1.00 -5.56 -21.33
C ARG A 66 2.49 -5.22 -21.24
N ALA A 67 3.32 -6.09 -20.66
CA ALA A 67 4.75 -5.86 -20.56
C ALA A 67 5.42 -5.83 -21.94
N GLN A 68 5.05 -6.75 -22.84
CA GLN A 68 5.68 -6.87 -24.16
C GLN A 68 5.23 -5.81 -25.16
N TYR A 69 3.92 -5.52 -25.22
CA TYR A 69 3.36 -4.65 -26.27
C TYR A 69 2.98 -3.25 -25.75
N GLY A 70 2.77 -3.12 -24.45
CA GLY A 70 2.28 -1.88 -23.83
C GLY A 70 3.35 -1.03 -23.15
N GLN A 71 4.46 -1.62 -22.71
CA GLN A 71 5.46 -0.92 -21.90
C GLN A 71 6.91 -1.14 -22.35
N ASN A 72 7.14 -1.89 -23.43
CA ASN A 72 8.47 -2.13 -23.95
C ASN A 72 8.74 -1.30 -25.21
N GLU A 73 9.49 -0.21 -25.06
CA GLU A 73 9.94 0.65 -26.18
C GLU A 73 10.74 -0.12 -27.24
N TYR A 74 11.55 -1.11 -26.86
CA TYR A 74 12.32 -1.91 -27.83
C TYR A 74 11.40 -2.66 -28.79
N SER A 75 10.25 -3.13 -28.31
CA SER A 75 9.24 -3.81 -29.12
C SER A 75 8.48 -2.83 -30.04
N ARG A 76 8.33 -1.56 -29.64
CA ARG A 76 7.70 -0.52 -30.47
C ARG A 76 8.56 -0.10 -31.65
N THR A 77 9.87 0.05 -31.44
CA THR A 77 10.79 0.52 -32.49
C THR A 77 11.26 -0.58 -33.45
N SER A 78 10.95 -1.84 -33.15
CA SER A 78 11.35 -3.01 -33.95
C SER A 78 10.23 -3.57 -34.83
N GLN A 79 9.01 -3.01 -34.77
CA GLN A 79 7.99 -3.28 -35.78
C GLN A 79 8.37 -2.54 -37.08
N PRO A 80 8.48 -3.25 -38.23
CA PRO A 80 8.81 -2.64 -39.52
C PRO A 80 7.72 -1.69 -40.03
#